data_AF-A0A355B493-F1
#
_entry.id   AF-A0A355B493-F1
#
_cell.length_a   1.000
_cell.length_b   1.000
_cell.length_c   1.000
_cell.angle_alpha   90.00
_cell.angle_beta   90.00
_cell.angle_gamma   90.00
#
_symmetry.space_group_name_H-M   'P 1'
#
loop_
_entity.id
_entity.type
_entity.pdbx_description
1 polymer ?
#
loop_
_entity_poly.entity_id
_entity_poly.type
_entity_poly.pdbx_seq_one_letter_code
_entity_poly.pdbx_strand_id
1 'polypeptide(L)'
;MRSNSTRIGSAFVDLNPGETKEVLCIIPWIPEIVNDGHECVIAEVIHPGDPLPSPLPDEFDPPTYHQIAQKNLTVLVMKKMRMMPLQVAAPIRVERVLHVATECGGTLDKQTLKQVGLENYRPAKCDSLKVGLTLEPGCEEPGKEALDEEVKLSLKPGTARAVYLNVWPPELKPRTYVLLHVISRDKKKVVGGVTYILISAVED
;
A
#
# COMPACT_ATOMS: atom_id res chain seq x y z
N MET A 1 13.84 2.31 0.22
CA MET A 1 12.78 2.26 1.26
C MET A 1 13.24 2.87 2.58
N ARG A 2 14.38 2.46 3.18
CA ARG A 2 14.90 3.16 4.38
C ARG A 2 15.57 4.51 4.08
N SER A 3 16.15 4.67 2.88
CA SER A 3 16.82 5.90 2.45
C SER A 3 15.89 7.09 2.19
N ASN A 4 14.58 6.83 2.00
CA ASN A 4 13.55 7.84 1.75
C ASN A 4 12.45 7.86 2.82
N SER A 5 12.61 7.13 3.93
CA SER A 5 11.67 7.11 5.04
C SER A 5 12.02 8.18 6.07
N THR A 6 11.00 8.91 6.55
CA THR A 6 11.13 9.80 7.70
C THR A 6 10.99 8.98 8.98
N ARG A 7 11.99 9.03 9.88
CA ARG A 7 11.89 8.35 11.18
C ARG A 7 10.82 9.03 12.04
N ILE A 8 9.77 8.29 12.38
CA ILE A 8 8.65 8.77 13.21
C ILE A 8 8.98 8.68 14.70
N GLY A 9 9.64 7.60 15.15
CA GLY A 9 9.97 7.41 16.56
C GLY A 9 10.61 6.06 16.87
N SER A 10 10.78 5.78 18.15
CA SER A 10 11.23 4.49 18.67
C SER A 10 10.81 4.33 20.13
N ALA A 11 10.62 3.10 20.57
CA ALA A 11 10.34 2.77 21.96
C ALA A 11 11.07 1.46 22.33
N PHE A 12 11.28 1.27 23.63
CA PHE A 12 11.86 0.04 24.18
C PHE A 12 10.77 -0.73 24.91
N VAL A 13 10.81 -2.05 24.81
CA VAL A 13 9.85 -2.93 25.46
C VAL A 13 10.57 -4.21 25.88
N ASP A 14 10.29 -4.69 27.09
CA ASP A 14 10.68 -6.02 27.53
C ASP A 14 9.57 -7.02 27.21
N LEU A 15 9.92 -8.13 26.56
CA LEU A 15 8.99 -9.18 26.16
C LEU A 15 9.48 -10.52 26.69
N ASN A 16 8.59 -11.29 27.32
CA ASN A 16 8.82 -12.70 27.58
C ASN A 16 8.62 -13.52 26.30
N PRO A 17 9.16 -14.76 26.23
CA PRO A 17 8.93 -15.64 25.09
C PRO A 17 7.44 -15.83 24.78
N GLY A 18 7.03 -15.52 23.54
CA GLY A 18 5.63 -15.61 23.09
C GLY A 18 4.72 -14.46 23.52
N GLU A 19 5.24 -13.48 24.26
CA GLU A 19 4.47 -12.33 24.70
C GLU A 19 4.25 -11.33 23.56
N THR A 20 3.05 -10.77 23.49
CA THR A 20 2.70 -9.65 22.61
C THR A 20 2.38 -8.44 23.48
N LYS A 21 3.03 -7.30 23.22
CA LYS A 21 2.70 -6.03 23.87
C LYS A 21 2.44 -4.95 22.82
N GLU A 22 1.47 -4.10 23.11
CA GLU A 22 1.33 -2.83 22.42
C GLU A 22 2.37 -1.85 22.97
N VAL A 23 3.07 -1.16 22.07
CA VAL A 23 4.08 -0.18 22.43
C VAL A 23 3.65 1.18 21.91
N LEU A 24 3.60 2.16 22.80
CA LEU A 24 3.25 3.52 22.42
C LEU A 24 4.42 4.16 21.67
N CYS A 25 4.17 4.62 20.44
CA CYS A 25 5.07 5.57 19.81
C CYS A 25 4.93 6.92 20.54
N ILE A 26 5.90 7.24 21.40
CA ILE A 26 5.87 8.43 22.25
C ILE A 26 6.02 9.76 21.49
N ILE A 27 6.35 9.68 20.19
CA ILE A 27 6.36 10.84 19.32
C ILE A 27 4.96 10.93 18.71
N PRO A 28 4.15 11.94 19.10
CA PRO A 28 2.86 12.14 18.49
C PRO A 28 3.06 12.37 17.00
N TRP A 29 2.57 11.43 16.20
CA TRP A 29 2.57 11.53 14.77
C TRP A 29 1.14 11.77 14.32
N ILE A 30 0.88 12.98 13.89
CA ILE A 30 -0.30 13.30 13.10
C ILE A 30 0.16 13.09 11.66
N PRO A 31 -0.40 12.11 10.93
CA PRO A 31 -0.06 11.96 9.54
C PRO A 31 -0.38 13.26 8.81
N GLU A 32 0.67 13.92 8.31
CA GLU A 32 0.45 14.97 7.34
C GLU A 32 0.11 14.24 6.04
N ILE A 33 -1.10 14.46 5.54
CA ILE A 33 -1.55 14.00 4.22
C ILE A 33 -0.72 14.76 3.17
N VAL A 34 0.54 14.38 3.03
CA VAL A 34 1.43 14.76 1.94
C VAL A 34 1.28 13.69 0.85
N ASN A 35 1.32 14.09 -0.42
CA ASN A 35 1.08 13.19 -1.58
C ASN A 35 -0.33 12.59 -1.63
N ASP A 36 -1.37 13.41 -1.53
CA ASP A 36 -2.78 12.99 -1.74
C ASP A 36 -3.27 11.85 -0.82
N GLY A 37 -2.66 11.67 0.36
CA GLY A 37 -3.10 10.75 1.41
C GLY A 37 -2.46 9.38 1.40
N HIS A 38 -1.31 9.22 0.74
CA HIS A 38 -0.53 7.98 0.79
C HIS A 38 0.36 7.92 2.03
N GLU A 39 0.11 6.93 2.89
CA GLU A 39 0.90 6.69 4.10
C GLU A 39 1.56 5.31 4.05
N CYS A 40 2.89 5.30 4.09
CA CYS A 40 3.69 4.10 4.31
C CYS A 40 4.24 4.13 5.73
N VAL A 41 3.84 3.17 6.57
CA VAL A 41 4.41 2.99 7.90
C VAL A 41 5.26 1.73 7.90
N ILE A 42 6.52 1.87 8.30
CA ILE A 42 7.45 0.76 8.51
C ILE A 42 7.78 0.72 10.00
N ALA A 43 7.67 -0.46 10.60
CA ALA A 43 8.07 -0.74 11.97
C ALA A 43 9.24 -1.74 11.97
N GLU A 44 10.30 -1.42 12.72
CA GLU A 44 11.48 -2.26 12.90
C GLU A 44 11.56 -2.67 14.38
N VAL A 45 11.68 -3.96 14.67
CA VAL A 45 11.89 -4.53 16.00
C VAL A 45 13.24 -5.24 16.02
N ILE A 46 14.22 -4.67 16.70
CA ILE A 46 15.60 -5.18 16.73
C ILE A 46 16.02 -5.58 18.16
N HIS A 47 16.77 -6.67 18.28
CA HIS A 47 17.39 -7.11 19.54
C HIS A 47 18.89 -7.38 19.30
N PRO A 48 19.81 -7.16 20.26
CA PRO A 48 21.24 -7.41 20.04
C PRO A 48 21.58 -8.86 19.61
N GLY A 49 20.80 -9.84 20.08
CA GLY A 49 20.90 -11.25 19.68
C GLY A 49 20.17 -11.58 18.36
N ASP A 50 19.46 -10.62 17.77
CA ASP A 50 18.73 -10.76 16.52
C ASP A 50 18.78 -9.42 15.73
N PRO A 51 19.98 -9.02 15.27
CA PRO A 51 20.18 -7.76 14.59
C PRO A 51 19.70 -7.84 13.13
N LEU A 52 19.23 -6.71 12.59
CA LEU A 52 19.09 -6.56 11.15
C LEU A 52 20.47 -6.53 10.47
N PRO A 53 20.59 -7.04 9.23
CA PRO A 53 21.81 -6.89 8.44
C PRO A 53 22.22 -5.43 8.30
N SER A 54 23.52 -5.14 8.43
CA SER A 54 24.08 -3.80 8.29
C SER A 54 25.25 -3.81 7.29
N PRO A 55 25.13 -3.14 6.12
CA PRO A 55 23.94 -2.43 5.65
C PRO A 55 22.81 -3.41 5.29
N LEU A 56 21.56 -2.92 5.28
CA LEU A 56 20.48 -3.67 4.65
C LEU A 56 20.79 -3.86 3.16
N PRO A 57 20.48 -5.02 2.56
CA PRO A 57 20.71 -5.23 1.14
C PRO A 57 19.84 -4.30 0.29
N ASP A 58 20.34 -3.94 -0.88
CA ASP A 58 19.63 -3.08 -1.86
C ASP A 58 18.26 -3.69 -2.24
N GLU A 59 18.19 -5.01 -2.33
CA GLU A 59 16.96 -5.77 -2.51
C GLU A 59 16.33 -6.07 -1.15
N PHE A 60 15.72 -5.04 -0.58
CA PHE A 60 15.03 -5.14 0.70
C PHE A 60 13.55 -5.47 0.50
N ASP A 61 13.14 -6.66 0.95
CA ASP A 61 11.75 -7.15 0.91
C ASP A 61 11.24 -7.37 2.34
N PRO A 62 10.43 -6.45 2.92
CA PRO A 62 10.05 -6.50 4.34
C PRO A 62 9.51 -7.85 4.83
N PRO A 63 8.61 -8.55 4.10
CA PRO A 63 8.14 -9.89 4.47
C PRO A 63 9.23 -10.96 4.68
N THR A 64 10.46 -10.73 4.19
CA THR A 64 11.59 -11.65 4.41
C THR A 64 12.34 -11.42 5.72
N TYR A 65 12.03 -10.32 6.44
CA TYR A 65 12.63 -9.96 7.71
C TYR A 65 11.55 -10.00 8.79
N HIS A 66 11.61 -10.98 9.70
CA HIS A 66 10.62 -11.08 10.78
C HIS A 66 10.68 -9.91 11.76
N GLN A 67 11.79 -9.17 11.77
CA GLN A 67 11.97 -7.93 12.53
C GLN A 67 11.18 -6.75 11.93
N ILE A 68 10.65 -6.87 10.70
CA ILE A 68 10.11 -5.72 9.96
C ILE A 68 8.67 -5.97 9.56
N ALA A 69 7.83 -4.99 9.85
CA ALA A 69 6.45 -4.91 9.35
C ALA A 69 6.28 -3.64 8.54
N GLN A 70 5.50 -3.71 7.46
CA GLN A 70 5.14 -2.57 6.64
C GLN A 70 3.63 -2.55 6.38
N LYS A 71 3.02 -1.37 6.50
CA LYS A 71 1.61 -1.12 6.23
C LYS A 71 1.50 0.08 5.28
N ASN A 72 0.95 -0.16 4.09
CA ASN A 72 0.80 0.85 3.03
C ASN A 72 -0.70 1.06 2.76
N LEU A 73 -1.28 2.08 3.38
CA LEU A 73 -2.70 2.41 3.23
C LEU A 73 -2.85 3.82 2.66
N THR A 74 -3.81 3.98 1.75
CA THR A 74 -4.22 5.29 1.23
C THR A 74 -5.74 5.37 1.28
N VAL A 75 -6.30 6.36 1.96
CA VAL A 75 -7.75 6.63 1.90
C VAL A 75 -8.04 7.55 0.71
N LEU A 76 -8.89 7.12 -0.22
CA LEU A 76 -9.30 7.91 -1.36
C LEU A 76 -10.78 8.26 -1.28
N VAL A 77 -11.05 9.55 -1.09
CA VAL A 77 -12.39 10.13 -1.21
C VAL A 77 -12.66 10.44 -2.67
N MET A 78 -13.57 9.69 -3.28
CA MET A 78 -13.83 9.70 -4.72
C MET A 78 -15.03 10.61 -5.06
N LYS A 79 -14.75 11.73 -5.76
CA LYS A 79 -15.76 12.62 -6.40
C LYS A 79 -15.76 12.51 -7.93
N LYS A 80 -14.60 12.23 -8.50
CA LYS A 80 -14.29 12.16 -9.92
C LYS A 80 -13.21 11.13 -10.12
N MET A 81 -12.99 10.74 -11.38
CA MET A 81 -11.90 9.84 -11.73
C MET A 81 -10.55 10.43 -11.26
N ARG A 82 -9.68 9.57 -10.73
CA ARG A 82 -8.31 9.91 -10.36
C ARG A 82 -7.33 9.00 -11.08
N MET A 83 -6.29 9.62 -11.65
CA MET A 83 -5.09 8.94 -12.12
C MET A 83 -3.98 9.12 -11.08
N MET A 84 -3.33 8.03 -10.69
CA MET A 84 -2.24 8.04 -9.71
C MET A 84 -1.01 7.34 -10.30
N PRO A 85 0.14 8.03 -10.40
CA PRO A 85 1.38 7.39 -10.79
C PRO A 85 1.94 6.56 -9.63
N LEU A 86 2.17 5.27 -9.88
CA LEU A 86 2.80 4.33 -8.96
C LEU A 86 4.22 4.07 -9.46
N GLN A 87 5.21 4.49 -8.68
CA GLN A 87 6.60 4.23 -9.04
C GLN A 87 6.99 2.80 -8.68
N VAL A 88 7.34 2.02 -9.69
CA VAL A 88 7.87 0.66 -9.52
C VAL A 88 9.36 0.71 -9.81
N ALA A 89 10.18 0.27 -8.86
CA ALA A 89 11.64 0.36 -8.92
C ALA A 89 12.30 -1.02 -8.85
N ALA A 90 13.41 -1.18 -9.58
CA ALA A 90 14.29 -2.33 -9.46
C ALA A 90 15.49 -2.02 -8.56
N PRO A 91 15.98 -3.01 -7.78
CA PRO A 91 17.24 -2.88 -7.04
C PRO A 91 18.42 -2.54 -7.97
N ILE A 92 19.47 -1.91 -7.43
CA ILE A 92 20.63 -1.41 -8.21
C ILE A 92 21.37 -2.51 -8.97
N ARG A 93 21.29 -3.76 -8.50
CA ARG A 93 22.13 -4.88 -8.99
C ARG A 93 21.35 -5.98 -9.70
N VAL A 94 20.02 -5.92 -9.74
CA VAL A 94 19.18 -7.02 -10.23
C VAL A 94 18.14 -6.50 -11.20
N GLU A 95 18.08 -7.11 -12.38
CA GLU A 95 17.00 -6.88 -13.34
C GLU A 95 15.71 -7.49 -12.80
N ARG A 96 14.59 -6.79 -12.98
CA ARG A 96 13.29 -7.26 -12.50
C ARG A 96 12.27 -7.29 -13.61
N VAL A 97 11.57 -8.42 -13.70
CA VAL A 97 10.34 -8.55 -14.46
C VAL A 97 9.20 -8.66 -13.45
N LEU A 98 8.38 -7.62 -13.38
CA LEU A 98 7.28 -7.52 -12.43
C LEU A 98 5.95 -7.53 -13.15
N HIS A 99 4.98 -8.16 -12.52
CA HIS A 99 3.60 -8.22 -12.93
C HIS A 99 2.79 -7.38 -11.93
N VAL A 100 2.27 -6.24 -12.39
CA VAL A 100 1.48 -5.33 -11.55
C VAL A 100 0.01 -5.56 -11.87
N ALA A 101 -0.76 -5.96 -10.87
CA ALA A 101 -2.19 -6.26 -11.02
C ALA A 101 -3.02 -5.48 -10.01
N THR A 102 -4.30 -5.29 -10.33
CA THR A 102 -5.30 -4.84 -9.35
C THR A 102 -6.06 -6.03 -8.79
N GLU A 103 -6.37 -5.98 -7.50
CA GLU A 103 -7.27 -6.92 -6.83
C GLU A 103 -8.25 -6.13 -5.97
N CYS A 104 -9.47 -6.63 -5.82
CA CYS A 104 -10.48 -5.96 -5.04
C CYS A 104 -11.14 -6.91 -4.04
N GLY A 105 -11.39 -6.41 -2.83
CA GLY A 105 -12.13 -7.13 -1.80
C GLY A 105 -11.38 -7.22 -0.46
N GLY A 106 -11.91 -8.06 0.44
CA GLY A 106 -11.40 -8.16 1.81
C GLY A 106 -12.03 -7.15 2.77
N THR A 107 -11.52 -7.13 4.00
CA THR A 107 -12.05 -6.31 5.10
C THR A 107 -10.93 -5.75 5.95
N LEU A 108 -11.14 -4.56 6.51
CA LEU A 108 -10.24 -3.98 7.51
C LEU A 108 -10.71 -4.41 8.90
N ASP A 109 -9.76 -4.66 9.80
CA ASP A 109 -10.07 -4.89 11.20
C ASP A 109 -10.57 -3.58 11.87
N LYS A 110 -11.22 -3.72 13.04
CA LYS A 110 -11.84 -2.59 13.75
C LYS A 110 -10.84 -1.51 14.16
N GLN A 111 -9.61 -1.90 14.51
CA GLN A 111 -8.58 -0.95 14.94
C GLN A 111 -8.10 -0.12 13.75
N THR A 112 -7.87 -0.77 12.60
CA THR A 112 -7.52 -0.07 11.35
C THR A 112 -8.63 0.88 10.94
N LEU A 113 -9.90 0.47 10.95
CA LEU A 113 -11.04 1.34 10.63
C LEU A 113 -11.07 2.60 11.51
N LYS A 114 -10.85 2.44 12.81
CA LYS A 114 -10.77 3.56 13.75
C LYS A 114 -9.59 4.49 13.46
N GLN A 115 -8.42 3.94 13.12
CA GLN A 115 -7.22 4.73 12.79
C GLN A 115 -7.41 5.61 11.55
N VAL A 116 -8.18 5.14 10.56
CA VAL A 116 -8.44 5.87 9.32
C VAL A 116 -9.73 6.70 9.35
N GLY A 117 -10.40 6.80 10.51
CA GLY A 117 -11.64 7.58 10.68
C GLY A 117 -12.88 6.98 10.00
N LEU A 118 -12.89 5.66 9.80
CA LEU A 118 -13.96 4.91 9.13
C LEU A 118 -14.64 3.89 10.06
N GLU A 119 -14.65 4.11 11.38
CA GLU A 119 -15.16 3.17 12.39
C GLU A 119 -16.63 2.75 12.18
N ASN A 120 -17.41 3.58 11.49
CA ASN A 120 -18.82 3.33 11.19
C ASN A 120 -19.06 2.86 9.75
N TYR A 121 -18.00 2.63 8.97
CA TYR A 121 -18.13 2.19 7.59
C TYR A 121 -18.17 0.66 7.47
N ARG A 122 -18.79 0.17 6.41
CA ARG A 122 -18.90 -1.27 6.10
C ARG A 122 -18.28 -1.60 4.73
N PRO A 123 -17.71 -2.79 4.54
CA PRO A 123 -17.20 -3.21 3.24
C PRO A 123 -18.35 -3.30 2.22
N ALA A 124 -18.11 -2.77 1.02
CA ALA A 124 -18.96 -2.93 -0.15
C ALA A 124 -18.35 -3.95 -1.12
N LYS A 125 -19.17 -4.41 -2.07
CA LYS A 125 -18.71 -5.27 -3.17
C LYS A 125 -17.94 -4.46 -4.21
N CYS A 126 -17.10 -5.17 -4.97
CA CYS A 126 -16.28 -4.60 -6.03
C CYS A 126 -17.05 -4.35 -7.34
N ASP A 127 -18.31 -4.79 -7.42
CA ASP A 127 -19.12 -4.80 -8.64
C ASP A 127 -19.27 -3.41 -9.30
N SER A 128 -19.17 -2.33 -8.53
CA SER A 128 -19.28 -0.94 -9.02
C SER A 128 -17.94 -0.25 -9.24
N LEU A 129 -16.81 -0.93 -8.98
CA LEU A 129 -15.48 -0.36 -9.13
C LEU A 129 -15.00 -0.53 -10.58
N LYS A 130 -14.61 0.57 -11.21
CA LYS A 130 -13.86 0.55 -12.47
C LYS A 130 -12.45 1.05 -12.19
N VAL A 131 -11.47 0.25 -12.61
CA VAL A 131 -10.04 0.49 -12.41
C VAL A 131 -9.30 0.12 -13.68
N GLY A 132 -8.20 0.81 -13.98
CA GLY A 132 -7.34 0.45 -15.11
C GLY A 132 -5.87 0.68 -14.78
N LEU A 133 -4.99 -0.13 -15.36
CA LEU A 133 -3.53 0.03 -15.21
C LEU A 133 -2.88 0.27 -16.57
N THR A 134 -2.15 1.38 -16.70
CA THR A 134 -1.46 1.75 -17.95
C THR A 134 0.00 2.09 -17.71
N LEU A 135 0.83 1.91 -18.76
CA LEU A 135 2.25 2.31 -18.74
C LEU A 135 2.47 3.76 -19.17
N GLU A 136 1.52 4.32 -19.89
CA GLU A 136 1.52 5.70 -20.35
C GLU A 136 0.37 6.45 -19.66
N PRO A 137 0.53 7.76 -19.38
CA PRO A 137 -0.52 8.54 -18.77
C PRO A 137 -1.70 8.67 -19.72
N GLY A 138 -2.89 8.30 -19.28
CA GLY A 138 -4.12 8.38 -20.08
C GLY A 138 -5.36 8.18 -19.21
N CYS A 139 -6.43 8.92 -19.53
CA CYS A 139 -7.69 8.92 -18.77
C CYS A 139 -8.79 8.06 -19.42
N GLU A 140 -8.41 7.18 -20.34
CA GLU A 140 -9.36 6.40 -21.14
C GLU A 140 -10.14 5.44 -20.23
N GLU A 141 -11.46 5.41 -20.39
CA GLU A 141 -12.29 4.44 -19.66
C GLU A 141 -11.94 3.02 -20.11
N PRO A 142 -11.57 2.12 -19.18
CA PRO A 142 -11.35 0.74 -19.54
C PRO A 142 -12.67 0.09 -19.95
N GLY A 143 -12.58 -1.00 -20.74
CA GLY A 143 -13.74 -1.80 -21.12
C GLY A 143 -14.48 -2.39 -19.90
N LYS A 144 -15.61 -3.06 -20.13
CA LYS A 144 -16.45 -3.63 -19.05
C LYS A 144 -15.77 -4.67 -18.13
N GLU A 145 -14.56 -5.12 -18.45
CA GLU A 145 -13.80 -6.20 -17.77
C GLU A 145 -12.51 -5.68 -17.10
N ALA A 146 -12.56 -4.49 -16.48
CA ALA A 146 -11.35 -3.75 -16.07
C ALA A 146 -10.73 -4.16 -14.71
N LEU A 147 -11.45 -4.94 -13.90
CA LEU A 147 -10.88 -5.55 -12.70
C LEU A 147 -10.03 -6.76 -13.15
N ASP A 148 -8.85 -6.91 -12.56
CA ASP A 148 -7.83 -7.94 -12.89
C ASP A 148 -6.92 -7.63 -14.11
N GLU A 149 -6.87 -6.39 -14.58
CA GLU A 149 -5.84 -5.98 -15.54
C GLU A 149 -4.44 -6.13 -14.94
N GLU A 150 -3.56 -6.79 -15.69
CA GLU A 150 -2.17 -7.02 -15.31
C GLU A 150 -1.23 -6.35 -16.32
N VAL A 151 -0.28 -5.57 -15.81
CA VAL A 151 0.75 -4.93 -16.61
C VAL A 151 2.10 -5.57 -16.31
N LYS A 152 2.75 -6.06 -17.37
CA LYS A 152 4.12 -6.58 -17.28
C LYS A 152 5.14 -5.44 -17.45
N LEU A 153 6.01 -5.31 -16.47
CA LEU A 153 7.12 -4.37 -16.44
C LEU A 153 8.45 -5.12 -16.51
N SER A 154 9.35 -4.67 -17.39
CA SER A 154 10.76 -5.08 -17.36
C SER A 154 11.61 -3.87 -17.00
N LEU A 155 12.31 -3.96 -15.87
CA LEU A 155 13.08 -2.86 -15.28
C LEU A 155 14.55 -3.24 -15.25
N LYS A 156 15.39 -2.37 -15.81
CA LYS A 156 16.86 -2.49 -15.71
C LYS A 156 17.30 -2.25 -14.26
N PRO A 157 18.42 -2.83 -13.82
CA PRO A 157 18.97 -2.58 -12.49
C PRO A 157 19.08 -1.08 -12.17
N GLY A 158 18.63 -0.69 -10.99
CA GLY A 158 18.69 0.69 -10.50
C GLY A 158 17.75 1.69 -11.20
N THR A 159 16.86 1.20 -12.07
CA THR A 159 15.86 2.05 -12.74
C THR A 159 14.50 1.94 -12.07
N ALA A 160 13.66 2.96 -12.32
CA ALA A 160 12.27 2.96 -11.92
C ALA A 160 11.40 3.37 -13.10
N ARG A 161 10.17 2.86 -13.15
CA ARG A 161 9.15 3.22 -14.13
C ARG A 161 7.82 3.45 -13.44
N ALA A 162 7.05 4.42 -13.91
CA ALA A 162 5.70 4.65 -13.44
C ALA A 162 4.72 3.65 -14.07
N VAL A 163 3.75 3.19 -13.27
CA VAL A 163 2.50 2.59 -13.71
C VAL A 163 1.39 3.52 -13.29
N TYR A 164 0.49 3.87 -14.20
CA TYR A 164 -0.62 4.78 -13.90
C TYR A 164 -1.84 3.95 -13.53
N LEU A 165 -2.32 4.15 -12.31
CA LEU A 165 -3.58 3.61 -11.83
C LEU A 165 -4.69 4.62 -12.10
N ASN A 166 -5.66 4.25 -12.91
CA ASN A 166 -6.88 5.00 -13.09
C ASN A 166 -8.00 4.39 -12.24
N VAL A 167 -8.66 5.21 -11.42
CA VAL A 167 -9.77 4.79 -10.56
C VAL A 167 -10.95 5.70 -10.81
N TRP A 168 -12.07 5.15 -11.24
CA TRP A 168 -13.33 5.88 -11.38
C TRP A 168 -14.11 5.86 -10.08
N PRO A 169 -14.95 6.89 -9.83
CA PRO A 169 -15.74 6.94 -8.62
C PRO A 169 -16.70 5.75 -8.58
N PRO A 170 -16.59 4.87 -7.57
CA PRO A 170 -17.49 3.75 -7.44
C PRO A 170 -18.88 4.24 -6.99
N GLU A 171 -19.94 3.60 -7.49
CA GLU A 171 -21.29 3.80 -6.96
C GLU A 171 -21.39 3.07 -5.62
N LEU A 172 -21.09 3.77 -4.53
CA LEU A 172 -21.12 3.25 -3.18
C LEU A 172 -22.30 3.81 -2.39
N LYS A 173 -22.90 2.95 -1.56
CA LYS A 173 -23.88 3.38 -0.56
C LYS A 173 -23.19 4.25 0.51
N PRO A 174 -23.91 5.17 1.18
CA PRO A 174 -23.37 5.93 2.30
C PRO A 174 -22.71 5.01 3.33
N ARG A 175 -21.59 5.47 3.89
CA ARG A 175 -20.81 4.75 4.92
C ARG A 175 -20.38 3.34 4.48
N THR A 176 -20.05 3.19 3.20
CA THR A 176 -19.40 1.98 2.70
C THR A 176 -18.04 2.28 2.10
N TYR A 177 -17.14 1.29 2.17
CA TYR A 177 -15.80 1.38 1.60
C TYR A 177 -15.50 0.17 0.70
N VAL A 178 -14.62 0.35 -0.27
CA VAL A 178 -14.07 -0.74 -1.09
C VAL A 178 -12.55 -0.75 -0.94
N LEU A 179 -11.96 -1.93 -0.82
CA LEU A 179 -10.51 -2.08 -0.85
C LEU A 179 -10.07 -2.42 -2.27
N LEU A 180 -9.15 -1.61 -2.78
CA LEU A 180 -8.44 -1.83 -4.02
C LEU A 180 -6.97 -2.05 -3.70
N HIS A 181 -6.47 -3.22 -4.00
CA HIS A 181 -5.06 -3.57 -3.87
C HIS A 181 -4.39 -3.41 -5.23
N VAL A 182 -3.27 -2.71 -5.28
CA VAL A 182 -2.34 -2.79 -6.41
C VAL A 182 -1.14 -3.59 -5.96
N ILE A 183 -0.95 -4.76 -6.56
CA ILE A 183 0.03 -5.75 -6.12
C ILE A 183 1.07 -5.93 -7.21
N SER A 184 2.34 -5.88 -6.83
CA SER A 184 3.47 -6.21 -7.68
C SER A 184 3.96 -7.62 -7.36
N ARG A 185 4.03 -8.47 -8.37
CA ARG A 185 4.51 -9.84 -8.28
C ARG A 185 5.77 -10.04 -9.09
N ASP A 186 6.77 -10.69 -8.48
CA ASP A 186 7.86 -11.33 -9.21
C ASP A 186 7.53 -12.83 -9.31
N LYS A 187 7.25 -13.28 -10.54
CA LYS A 187 6.69 -14.60 -10.83
C LYS A 187 5.36 -14.82 -10.09
N LYS A 188 5.39 -15.46 -8.92
CA LYS A 188 4.22 -15.73 -8.06
C LYS A 188 4.33 -15.12 -6.66
N LYS A 189 5.47 -14.52 -6.33
CA LYS A 189 5.71 -13.92 -5.01
C LYS A 189 5.29 -12.46 -5.06
N VAL A 190 4.47 -12.04 -4.11
CA VAL A 190 4.19 -10.62 -3.87
C VAL A 190 5.46 -9.96 -3.32
N VAL A 191 5.95 -8.94 -4.02
CA VAL A 191 7.18 -8.21 -3.65
C VAL A 191 6.92 -6.74 -3.35
N GLY A 192 5.68 -6.29 -3.50
CA GLY A 192 5.28 -4.94 -3.19
C GLY A 192 3.82 -4.68 -3.50
N GLY A 193 3.32 -3.54 -3.05
CA GLY A 193 1.97 -3.11 -3.34
C GLY A 193 1.52 -1.98 -2.44
N VAL A 194 0.33 -1.47 -2.77
CA VAL A 194 -0.37 -0.44 -2.02
C VAL A 194 -1.84 -0.80 -1.95
N THR A 195 -2.47 -0.54 -0.81
CA THR A 195 -3.91 -0.73 -0.64
C THR A 195 -4.60 0.62 -0.54
N TYR A 196 -5.58 0.83 -1.40
CA TYR A 196 -6.46 1.97 -1.42
C TYR A 196 -7.79 1.64 -0.74
N ILE A 197 -8.22 2.51 0.17
CA ILE A 197 -9.52 2.47 0.81
C ILE A 197 -10.39 3.50 0.12
N LEU A 198 -11.25 3.05 -0.80
CA LEU A 198 -12.11 3.90 -1.60
C LEU A 198 -13.40 4.18 -0.85
N ILE A 199 -13.75 5.45 -0.68
CA ILE A 199 -15.04 5.88 -0.15
C ILE A 199 -15.71 6.87 -1.11
N SER A 200 -17.03 6.85 -1.15
CA SER A 200 -17.79 7.87 -1.87
C SER A 200 -17.78 9.17 -1.09
N ALA A 201 -17.68 10.28 -1.82
CA ALA A 201 -17.72 11.61 -1.27
C ALA A 201 -19.14 12.16 -1.05
N VAL A 202 -20.17 11.35 -1.31
CA VAL A 202 -21.57 11.76 -1.10
C VAL A 202 -21.77 11.96 0.40
N GLU A 203 -21.97 13.23 0.78
CA GLU A 203 -22.42 13.63 2.11
C GLU A 203 -23.88 13.16 2.30
N ASP A 204 -24.20 12.70 3.53
CA ASP A 204 -25.59 12.46 3.97
C ASP A 204 -26.41 13.76 3.87
#